data_AF-A0A1N7S4L5-F1
#
_entry.id   AF-A0A1N7S4L5-F1
#
_cell.length_a   1.000
_cell.length_b   1.000
_cell.length_c   1.000
_cell.angle_alpha   90.00
_cell.angle_beta   90.00
_cell.angle_gamma   90.00
#
_symmetry.space_group_name_H-M   'P 1'
#
loop_
_entity.id
_entity.type
_entity.pdbx_description
1 polymer ?
#
loop_
_entity_poly.entity_id
_entity_poly.type
_entity_poly.pdbx_seq_one_letter_code
_entity_poly.pdbx_strand_id
1 'polypeptide(L)' 'MDTHSILGMMHAEEALLVSIVRSLPADIKRTIANDFHEQVELAETSHLNPTTDREASDAFKAHMRRLSNMLASLS' A
#
# COMPACT_ATOMS: atom_id res chain seq x y z
N MET A 1 16.24 3.97 15.73
CA MET A 1 16.08 3.02 14.61
C MET A 1 16.62 3.71 13.37
N ASP A 2 17.49 3.06 12.60
CA ASP A 2 17.98 3.65 11.35
C ASP A 2 16.95 3.48 10.22
N THR A 3 17.05 4.31 9.19
CA THR A 3 16.12 4.34 8.05
C THR A 3 16.11 3.00 7.29
N HIS A 4 17.24 2.29 7.28
CA HIS A 4 17.36 0.96 6.67
C HIS A 4 16.54 -0.10 7.41
N SER A 5 16.54 -0.10 8.74
CA SER A 5 15.71 -1.00 9.54
C SER A 5 14.23 -0.73 9.37
N ILE A 6 13.82 0.54 9.26
CA ILE A 6 12.43 0.93 8.99
C ILE A 6 11.98 0.42 7.62
N LEU A 7 12.80 0.61 6.58
CA LEU A 7 12.49 0.14 5.23
C LEU A 7 12.41 -1.39 5.15
N GLY A 8 13.33 -2.10 5.80
CA GLY A 8 13.29 -3.56 5.89
C GLY A 8 12.02 -4.08 6.58
N MET A 9 11.58 -3.40 7.64
CA MET A 9 10.35 -3.74 8.35
C MET A 9 9.11 -3.50 7.48
N MET A 10 9.02 -2.36 6.77
CA MET A 10 7.91 -2.09 5.84
C MET A 10 7.82 -3.14 4.72
N HIS A 11 8.95 -3.56 4.15
CA HIS A 11 8.96 -4.63 3.16
C HIS A 11 8.54 -5.99 3.72
N ALA A 12 8.93 -6.31 4.96
CA ALA A 12 8.49 -7.54 5.62
C ALA A 12 6.97 -7.52 5.90
N GLU A 13 6.44 -6.38 6.33
CA GLU A 13 5.00 -6.18 6.53
C GLU A 13 4.22 -6.31 5.21
N GLU A 14 4.69 -5.70 4.13
CA GLU A 14 4.10 -5.83 2.79
C GLU A 14 4.08 -7.30 2.35
N ALA A 15 5.19 -8.01 2.49
CA ALA A 15 5.29 -9.42 2.13
C ALA A 15 4.32 -10.29 2.95
N LEU A 16 4.17 -10.01 4.25
CA LEU A 16 3.24 -10.70 5.13
C LEU A 16 1.79 -10.45 4.70
N LEU A 17 1.40 -9.19 4.47
CA LEU A 17 0.06 -8.83 4.04
C LEU A 17 -0.31 -9.51 2.72
N VAL A 18 0.60 -9.45 1.75
CA VAL A 18 0.40 -10.09 0.44
C VAL A 18 0.29 -11.62 0.60
N SER A 19 1.08 -12.24 1.47
CA SER A 19 0.98 -13.68 1.77
C SER A 19 -0.38 -14.04 2.37
N ILE A 20 -0.89 -13.24 3.30
CA ILE A 20 -2.22 -13.42 3.89
C ILE A 20 -3.29 -13.33 2.80
N VAL A 21 -3.27 -12.26 1.99
CA VAL A 21 -4.26 -12.06 0.92
C VAL A 21 -4.28 -13.22 -0.07
N ARG A 22 -3.10 -13.75 -0.47
CA ARG A 22 -3.02 -14.92 -1.37
C ARG A 22 -3.69 -16.18 -0.82
N SER A 23 -3.78 -16.32 0.50
CA SER A 23 -4.41 -17.47 1.16
C SER A 23 -5.93 -17.38 1.24
N LEU A 24 -6.52 -16.22 0.91
CA LEU A 24 -7.96 -15.98 1.02
C LEU A 24 -8.74 -16.46 -0.22
N PRO A 25 -10.03 -16.78 -0.06
CA PRO A 25 -10.97 -17.02 -1.16
C PRO A 25 -10.98 -15.90 -2.21
N ALA A 26 -11.30 -16.25 -3.46
CA ALA A 26 -11.21 -15.34 -4.60
C ALA A 26 -12.13 -14.12 -4.50
N ASP A 27 -13.33 -14.30 -3.95
CA ASP A 27 -14.28 -13.23 -3.65
C ASP A 27 -13.69 -12.23 -2.64
N ILE A 28 -13.10 -12.72 -1.54
CA ILE A 28 -12.49 -11.88 -0.51
C ILE A 28 -11.27 -11.13 -1.06
N LYS A 29 -10.42 -11.79 -1.85
CA LYS A 29 -9.28 -11.14 -2.51
C LYS A 29 -9.72 -9.98 -3.40
N ARG A 30 -10.80 -10.16 -4.16
CA ARG A 30 -11.36 -9.12 -5.03
C ARG A 30 -11.91 -7.95 -4.24
N THR A 31 -12.64 -8.20 -3.16
CA THR A 31 -13.11 -7.15 -2.25
C THR A 31 -11.94 -6.34 -1.68
N ILE A 32 -10.90 -7.01 -1.17
CA ILE A 32 -9.71 -6.33 -0.64
C ILE A 32 -9.00 -5.50 -1.71
N ALA A 33 -8.84 -6.04 -2.92
CA ALA A 33 -8.20 -5.32 -4.02
C ALA A 33 -8.98 -4.04 -4.40
N ASN A 34 -10.32 -4.14 -4.48
CA ASN A 34 -11.18 -3.00 -4.79
C ASN A 34 -11.16 -1.95 -3.67
N ASP A 35 -11.38 -2.35 -2.42
CA ASP A 35 -11.40 -1.45 -1.26
C ASP A 35 -10.06 -0.72 -1.13
N PHE A 36 -8.94 -1.43 -1.32
CA PHE A 36 -7.62 -0.85 -1.26
C PHE A 36 -7.40 0.14 -2.42
N HIS A 37 -7.88 -0.17 -3.63
CA HIS A 37 -7.80 0.74 -4.77
C HIS A 37 -8.54 2.06 -4.50
N GLU A 38 -9.76 2.01 -3.95
CA GLU A 38 -10.51 3.20 -3.56
C GLU A 38 -9.76 4.03 -2.51
N GLN A 39 -9.10 3.38 -1.54
CA GLN A 39 -8.27 4.08 -0.55
C GLN A 39 -7.04 4.77 -1.16
N VAL A 40 -6.43 4.17 -2.20
CA VAL A 40 -5.33 4.82 -2.94
C VAL A 40 -5.83 6.09 -3.63
N GLU A 41 -6.97 6.05 -4.30
CA GLU A 41 -7.55 7.24 -4.95
C GLU A 41 -7.87 8.35 -3.94
N LEU A 42 -8.40 8.00 -2.77
CA LEU A 42 -8.66 8.95 -1.68
C LEU A 42 -7.36 9.55 -1.09
N ALA A 43 -6.30 8.74 -0.97
CA ALA A 43 -5.00 9.22 -0.48
C ALA A 43 -4.32 10.14 -1.50
N GLU A 44 -4.52 9.92 -2.79
CA GLU A 44 -3.99 10.76 -3.85
C GLU A 44 -4.63 12.15 -3.88
N THR A 45 -5.96 12.20 -3.69
CA THR A 45 -6.75 13.42 -3.65
C THR A 45 -6.65 14.17 -2.33
N SER A 46 -6.25 13.50 -1.25
CA SER A 46 -5.95 14.12 0.03
C SER A 46 -4.69 15.00 -0.08
N HIS A 47 -4.89 16.32 -0.02
CA HIS A 47 -3.82 17.30 0.15
C HIS A 47 -3.26 17.20 1.58
N LEU A 48 -2.47 16.15 1.84
CA LEU A 48 -1.65 16.06 3.05
C LEU A 48 -0.78 17.34 3.11
N ASN A 49 -0.85 18.03 4.24
CA ASN A 49 -0.35 19.40 4.44
C ASN A 49 1.03 19.65 3.78
N PRO A 50 1.17 20.63 2.87
CA PRO A 50 2.38 20.83 2.05
C PRO A 50 3.63 21.27 2.82
N THR A 51 3.50 21.52 4.12
CA THR A 51 4.57 21.97 5.01
C THR A 51 5.38 20.83 5.62
N THR A 52 4.96 19.57 5.46
CA THR A 52 5.68 18.40 5.97
C THR A 52 6.07 17.49 4.80
N ASP A 53 7.35 17.50 4.48
CA ASP A 53 8.09 16.53 3.68
C ASP A 53 7.37 15.98 2.43
N ARG A 54 7.35 16.79 1.38
CA ARG A 54 6.77 16.43 0.07
C ARG A 54 7.38 15.15 -0.50
N GLU A 55 8.67 14.90 -0.26
CA GLU A 55 9.35 13.69 -0.75
C GLU A 55 8.81 12.44 -0.06
N ALA A 56 8.59 12.50 1.26
CA ALA A 56 7.95 11.40 1.98
C ALA A 56 6.50 11.15 1.53
N SER A 57 5.74 12.21 1.25
CA SER A 57 4.38 12.12 0.72
C SER A 57 4.34 11.46 -0.67
N ASP A 58 5.24 11.88 -1.57
CA ASP A 58 5.35 11.32 -2.92
C ASP A 58 5.80 9.84 -2.88
N ALA A 59 6.76 9.50 -2.01
CA ALA A 59 7.21 8.13 -1.78
C ALA A 59 6.09 7.23 -1.23
N PHE A 60 5.30 7.73 -0.28
CA PHE A 60 4.14 7.02 0.27
C PHE A 60 3.08 6.75 -0.79
N LYS A 61 2.70 7.76 -1.59
CA LYS A 61 1.74 7.60 -2.70
C LYS A 61 2.24 6.58 -3.73
N ALA A 62 3.52 6.62 -4.07
CA ALA A 62 4.12 5.65 -4.99
C ALA A 62 4.10 4.21 -4.44
N HIS A 63 4.34 4.05 -3.14
CA HIS A 63 4.25 2.75 -2.46
C HIS A 63 2.81 2.20 -2.46
N MET A 64 1.84 3.03 -2.09
CA MET A 64 0.42 2.68 -2.09
C MET A 64 -0.07 2.22 -3.48
N ARG A 65 0.30 2.96 -4.55
CA ARG A 65 0.00 2.56 -5.94
C ARG A 65 0.60 1.21 -6.29
N ARG A 66 1.85 0.96 -5.92
CA ARG A 66 2.53 -0.32 -6.19
C ARG A 66 1.80 -1.48 -5.51
N LEU A 67 1.42 -1.31 -4.25
CA LEU A 67 0.70 -2.34 -3.50
C LEU A 67 -0.70 -2.59 -4.08
N SER A 68 -1.42 -1.55 -4.48
CA SER A 68 -2.74 -1.69 -5.14
C SER A 68 -2.64 -2.52 -6.41
N ASN A 69 -1.66 -2.24 -7.27
CA ASN A 69 -1.41 -3.02 -8.48
C ASN A 69 -1.08 -4.48 -8.15
N MET A 70 -0.31 -4.72 -7.09
CA MET A 70 0.01 -6.07 -6.65
C MET A 70 -1.24 -6.82 -6.19
N LEU A 71 -2.09 -6.21 -5.37
CA LEU A 71 -3.33 -6.81 -4.90
C LEU A 71 -4.31 -7.11 -6.05
N ALA A 72 -4.44 -6.18 -7.01
CA ALA A 72 -5.24 -6.38 -8.22
C ALA A 72 -4.76 -7.57 -9.07
N SER A 73 -3.46 -7.89 -9.05
CA SER A 73 -2.92 -9.06 -9.76
C SER A 73 -3.26 -10.41 -9.09
N LEU A 74 -3.75 -10.39 -7.85
CA LEU A 74 -4.05 -11.60 -7.05
C LEU A 74 -5.54 -11.97 -7.02
N SER A 75 -6.40 -11.07 -7.51
CA SER A 75 -7.87 -11.17 -7.54
C SER A 75 -8.46 -11.82 -8.80
#